data_AF-A0A2W5Y253-F1
#
_entry.id   AF-A0A2W5Y253-F1
#
_cell.length_a   1.000
_cell.length_b   1.000
_cell.length_c   1.000
_cell.angle_alpha   90.00
_cell.angle_beta   90.00
_cell.angle_gamma   90.00
#
_symmetry.space_group_name_H-M   'P 1'
#
loop_
_entity.id
_entity.type
_entity.pdbx_description
1 polymer ?
#
loop_
_entity_poly.entity_id
_entity_poly.type
_entity_poly.pdbx_seq_one_letter_code
_entity_poly.pdbx_strand_id
1 'polypeptide(L)'
;MTAAEARERARAQTHLGAFISLTEEDGPGPAVAVKDLVDVAGTVTTAGGIQLPAQAAGHDAQVVRRLREAGCVVMGKANLHEFAFGLTSENPHYGAVRNPHDSERVAGGSSGGSAAAVAARLCDWALGTDTGGSIRVPAAYCGVVGFKPTLGTIATEGVFPLSHSLDTVGPLAPDVRTAALALEAMSELRDLLPERTPSLTELRLAVPTGWLDGVEPGVTEVFAAATRGLPEIELPDRLALGRPGLTILLAEAGSLHRRWLEDTPERYGADVRALLEQGLRVSRSDYALALLEQSRARLAAETAMADVDAILVPATGIMPPRIGAEYDRAAVAGWTRPFNTTGQPVICLPAPTSGLPVGVQVVGRFGQEARLVGVALALEAAWAQVTG
;
A
#
# COMPACT_ATOMS: atom_id res chain seq x y z
N MET A 1 -15.46 7.66 -15.31
CA MET A 1 -16.84 7.64 -14.76
C MET A 1 -17.13 9.03 -14.21
N THR A 2 -18.37 9.52 -14.15
CA THR A 2 -18.62 10.82 -13.49
C THR A 2 -18.55 10.68 -11.96
N ALA A 3 -18.23 11.75 -11.24
CA ALA A 3 -18.19 11.74 -9.77
C ALA A 3 -19.57 11.41 -9.15
N ALA A 4 -20.66 11.85 -9.79
CA ALA A 4 -22.03 11.52 -9.38
C ALA A 4 -22.33 10.01 -9.52
N GLU A 5 -22.01 9.39 -10.65
CA GLU A 5 -22.16 7.94 -10.86
C GLU A 5 -21.32 7.13 -9.86
N ALA A 6 -20.09 7.58 -9.62
CA ALA A 6 -19.20 6.96 -8.64
C ALA A 6 -19.79 7.00 -7.23
N ARG A 7 -20.41 8.13 -6.83
CA ARG A 7 -21.08 8.30 -5.53
C ARG A 7 -22.31 7.41 -5.42
N GLU A 8 -23.10 7.33 -6.48
CA GLU A 8 -24.27 6.45 -6.52
C GLU A 8 -23.86 4.98 -6.33
N ARG A 9 -22.81 4.53 -7.03
CA ARG A 9 -22.26 3.17 -6.85
C ARG A 9 -21.77 2.94 -5.43
N ALA A 10 -21.06 3.90 -4.85
CA ALA A 10 -20.57 3.79 -3.47
C ALA A 10 -21.74 3.68 -2.47
N ARG A 11 -22.82 4.45 -2.66
CA ARG A 11 -24.06 4.37 -1.85
C ARG A 11 -24.80 3.05 -2.05
N ALA A 12 -24.73 2.43 -3.23
CA ALA A 12 -25.32 1.13 -3.50
C ALA A 12 -24.51 -0.05 -2.95
N GLN A 13 -23.19 0.12 -2.76
CA GLN A 13 -22.27 -0.95 -2.35
C GLN A 13 -21.68 -0.74 -0.94
N THR A 14 -22.49 -0.21 -0.02
CA THR A 14 -22.08 0.05 1.38
C THR A 14 -21.65 -1.22 2.12
N HIS A 15 -22.11 -2.39 1.70
CA HIS A 15 -21.71 -3.69 2.26
C HIS A 15 -20.19 -3.96 2.19
N LEU A 16 -19.47 -3.32 1.26
CA LEU A 16 -18.01 -3.43 1.16
C LEU A 16 -17.27 -2.71 2.29
N GLY A 17 -17.92 -1.74 2.95
CA GLY A 17 -17.28 -0.92 3.98
C GLY A 17 -16.14 -0.03 3.45
N ALA A 18 -16.13 0.28 2.14
CA ALA A 18 -15.01 0.95 1.49
C ALA A 18 -14.81 2.42 1.91
N PHE A 19 -15.86 3.10 2.35
CA PHE A 19 -15.83 4.52 2.71
C PHE A 19 -16.31 4.74 4.15
N ILE A 20 -15.64 5.65 4.87
CA ILE A 20 -16.10 6.22 6.14
C ILE A 20 -17.06 7.38 5.87
N SER A 21 -16.73 8.21 4.89
CA SER A 21 -17.58 9.32 4.46
C SER A 21 -17.42 9.60 2.96
N LEU A 22 -18.42 10.24 2.37
CA LEU A 22 -18.41 10.73 1.01
C LEU A 22 -18.44 12.26 1.03
N THR A 23 -17.81 12.91 0.06
CA THR A 23 -17.95 14.35 -0.16
C THR A 23 -19.12 14.61 -1.10
N GLU A 24 -19.45 15.89 -1.32
CA GLU A 24 -20.34 16.32 -2.42
C GLU A 24 -19.54 17.04 -3.53
N GLU A 25 -18.23 16.83 -3.58
CA GLU A 25 -17.37 17.41 -4.62
C GLU A 25 -17.75 16.85 -6.00
N ASP A 26 -17.77 17.73 -7.00
CA ASP A 26 -18.15 17.39 -8.37
C ASP A 26 -17.25 18.09 -9.38
N GLY A 27 -17.10 17.49 -10.56
CA GLY A 27 -16.21 17.96 -11.59
C GLY A 27 -16.00 16.92 -12.70
N PRO A 28 -15.41 17.33 -13.84
CA PRO A 28 -15.25 16.47 -15.01
C PRO A 28 -14.03 15.53 -14.95
N GLY A 29 -13.14 15.70 -13.97
CA GLY A 29 -11.92 14.93 -13.87
C GLY A 29 -12.07 13.61 -13.10
N PRO A 30 -10.96 12.87 -12.91
CA PRO A 30 -10.98 11.56 -12.27
C PRO A 30 -11.55 11.62 -10.85
N ALA A 31 -12.46 10.70 -10.53
CA ALA A 31 -13.02 10.52 -9.21
C ALA A 31 -12.04 9.72 -8.33
N VAL A 32 -11.56 10.33 -7.23
CA VAL A 32 -10.51 9.77 -6.38
C VAL A 32 -10.99 9.52 -4.96
N ALA A 33 -10.83 8.28 -4.48
CA ALA A 33 -11.02 7.97 -3.06
C ALA A 33 -9.75 8.30 -2.27
N VAL A 34 -9.88 8.96 -1.13
CA VAL A 34 -8.71 9.39 -0.31
C VAL A 34 -8.73 8.65 1.02
N LYS A 35 -7.69 7.88 1.34
CA LYS A 35 -7.59 7.18 2.63
C LYS A 35 -7.81 8.14 3.80
N ASP A 36 -8.60 7.72 4.79
CA ASP A 36 -9.17 8.66 5.76
C ASP A 36 -8.16 9.41 6.65
N LEU A 37 -6.94 8.90 6.80
CA LEU A 37 -5.85 9.55 7.52
C LEU A 37 -5.25 10.78 6.81
N VAL A 38 -5.74 11.13 5.61
CA VAL A 38 -5.30 12.30 4.85
C VAL A 38 -6.32 13.43 4.99
N ASP A 39 -5.84 14.62 5.32
CA ASP A 39 -6.66 15.80 5.45
C ASP A 39 -7.26 16.23 4.10
N VAL A 40 -8.58 16.40 4.10
CA VAL A 40 -9.36 16.97 3.00
C VAL A 40 -10.21 18.07 3.63
N ALA A 41 -10.05 19.31 3.16
CA ALA A 41 -10.72 20.47 3.72
C ALA A 41 -12.24 20.26 3.80
N GLY A 42 -12.82 20.57 4.94
CA GLY A 42 -14.26 20.40 5.19
C GLY A 42 -14.70 18.98 5.56
N THR A 43 -13.78 18.01 5.61
CA THR A 43 -14.05 16.64 6.10
C THR A 43 -13.30 16.35 7.40
N VAL A 44 -13.84 15.45 8.23
CA VAL A 44 -13.14 14.97 9.43
C VAL A 44 -12.06 13.96 9.02
N THR A 45 -10.88 14.05 9.63
CA THR A 45 -9.81 13.04 9.54
C THR A 45 -9.85 12.19 10.79
N THR A 46 -10.34 10.95 10.69
CA THR A 46 -10.48 10.05 11.86
C THR A 46 -9.28 9.14 12.03
N ALA A 47 -8.48 8.98 10.96
CA ALA A 47 -7.43 7.97 10.85
C ALA A 47 -7.94 6.55 11.19
N GLY A 48 -9.23 6.30 10.95
CA GLY A 48 -9.87 5.01 11.24
C GLY A 48 -10.04 4.73 12.73
N GLY A 49 -9.79 5.71 13.59
CA GLY A 49 -9.98 5.58 15.02
C GLY A 49 -11.08 6.51 15.52
N ILE A 50 -11.29 6.46 16.83
CA ILE A 50 -12.12 7.41 17.55
C ILE A 50 -11.31 8.29 18.50
N GLN A 51 -9.96 8.25 18.48
CA GLN A 51 -9.12 9.03 19.38
C GLN A 51 -9.07 10.52 19.02
N LEU A 52 -9.09 10.81 17.71
CA LEU A 52 -8.96 12.17 17.18
C LEU A 52 -10.25 12.98 17.39
N PRO A 53 -10.17 14.31 17.53
CA PRO A 53 -11.35 15.15 17.60
C PRO A 53 -12.16 15.05 16.30
N ALA A 54 -13.49 15.02 16.43
CA ALA A 54 -14.41 15.03 15.28
C ALA A 54 -14.52 16.45 14.67
N GLN A 55 -13.39 17.06 14.34
CA GLN A 55 -13.29 18.38 13.75
C GLN A 55 -12.89 18.25 12.28
N ALA A 56 -13.59 18.99 11.41
CA ALA A 56 -13.24 19.05 10.00
C ALA A 56 -11.89 19.74 9.79
N ALA A 57 -11.07 19.20 8.89
CA ALA A 57 -9.80 19.80 8.52
C ALA A 57 -10.03 21.19 7.91
N GLY A 58 -9.25 22.17 8.38
CA GLY A 58 -9.34 23.56 7.88
C GLY A 58 -8.65 23.78 6.54
N HIS A 59 -7.76 22.87 6.14
CA HIS A 59 -7.06 22.90 4.87
C HIS A 59 -6.87 21.47 4.35
N ASP A 60 -6.62 21.36 3.06
CA ASP A 60 -6.20 20.10 2.44
C ASP A 60 -4.79 19.71 2.87
N ALA A 61 -4.51 18.41 2.88
CA ALA A 61 -3.15 17.90 2.81
C ALA A 61 -2.47 18.34 1.51
N GLN A 62 -1.14 18.43 1.50
CA GLN A 62 -0.40 18.91 0.33
C GLN A 62 -0.68 18.04 -0.91
N VAL A 63 -0.78 16.72 -0.72
CA VAL A 63 -1.13 15.78 -1.80
C VAL A 63 -2.53 16.04 -2.35
N VAL A 64 -3.53 16.30 -1.50
CA VAL A 64 -4.91 16.56 -1.92
C VAL A 64 -5.02 17.87 -2.72
N ARG A 65 -4.26 18.90 -2.34
CA ARG A 65 -4.17 20.12 -3.14
C ARG A 65 -3.68 19.84 -4.56
N ARG A 66 -2.59 19.06 -4.70
CA ARG A 66 -2.06 18.68 -6.02
C ARG A 66 -3.09 17.90 -6.84
N LEU A 67 -3.86 17.01 -6.21
CA LEU A 67 -4.94 16.29 -6.89
C LEU A 67 -5.97 17.25 -7.50
N ARG A 68 -6.43 18.24 -6.73
CA ARG A 68 -7.37 19.25 -7.20
C ARG A 68 -6.77 20.14 -8.29
N GLU A 69 -5.50 20.52 -8.16
CA GLU A 69 -4.75 21.26 -9.19
C GLU A 69 -4.62 20.45 -10.49
N ALA A 70 -4.51 19.12 -10.41
CA ALA A 70 -4.55 18.18 -11.52
C ALA A 70 -5.98 17.89 -12.04
N GLY A 71 -7.01 18.55 -11.48
CA GLY A 71 -8.40 18.41 -11.89
C GLY A 71 -9.13 17.17 -11.33
N CYS A 72 -8.53 16.43 -10.39
CA CYS A 72 -9.20 15.31 -9.75
C CYS A 72 -10.31 15.77 -8.79
N VAL A 73 -11.33 14.93 -8.64
CA VAL A 73 -12.47 15.13 -7.75
C VAL A 73 -12.34 14.20 -6.55
N VAL A 74 -12.25 14.76 -5.34
CA VAL A 74 -12.15 13.95 -4.12
C VAL A 74 -13.52 13.39 -3.75
N MET A 75 -13.70 12.09 -3.90
CA MET A 75 -14.97 11.38 -3.72
C MET A 75 -15.40 11.19 -2.27
N GLY A 76 -14.43 11.04 -1.37
CA GLY A 76 -14.71 10.61 -0.01
C GLY A 76 -13.47 10.11 0.72
N LYS A 77 -13.68 9.86 2.01
CA LYS A 77 -12.69 9.33 2.93
C LYS A 77 -12.80 7.80 2.96
N ALA A 78 -11.83 7.11 2.39
CA ALA A 78 -11.79 5.65 2.31
C ALA A 78 -11.46 5.03 3.68
N ASN A 79 -12.15 3.94 4.01
CA ASN A 79 -11.95 3.19 5.25
C ASN A 79 -10.57 2.51 5.26
N LEU A 80 -10.10 2.21 6.46
CA LEU A 80 -8.74 1.79 6.74
C LEU A 80 -8.67 1.00 8.03
N HIS A 81 -7.57 0.28 8.22
CA HIS A 81 -7.21 -0.23 9.53
C HIS A 81 -6.83 0.95 10.46
N GLU A 82 -7.30 0.91 11.72
CA GLU A 82 -7.13 2.00 12.69
C GLU A 82 -5.66 2.47 12.79
N PHE A 83 -5.46 3.79 12.72
CA PHE A 83 -4.16 4.50 12.68
C PHE A 83 -3.15 3.93 11.68
N ALA A 84 -3.66 3.35 10.59
CA ALA A 84 -2.87 2.61 9.61
C ALA A 84 -2.11 1.38 10.15
N PHE A 85 -2.30 0.98 11.41
CA PHE A 85 -1.46 0.00 12.09
C PHE A 85 -1.97 -1.45 12.00
N GLY A 86 -2.31 -1.89 10.80
CA GLY A 86 -2.67 -3.29 10.55
C GLY A 86 -2.75 -3.64 9.08
N LEU A 87 -3.03 -4.92 8.80
CA LEU A 87 -2.86 -5.52 7.48
C LEU A 87 -4.16 -6.11 6.90
N THR A 88 -5.29 -5.96 7.60
CA THR A 88 -6.58 -6.54 7.19
C THR A 88 -7.65 -5.49 6.87
N SER A 89 -7.55 -4.29 7.43
CA SER A 89 -8.63 -3.29 7.47
C SER A 89 -9.92 -3.80 8.14
N GLU A 90 -9.78 -4.70 9.10
CA GLU A 90 -10.80 -4.95 10.11
C GLU A 90 -10.78 -3.81 11.12
N ASN A 91 -11.78 -2.93 11.04
CA ASN A 91 -11.85 -1.75 11.88
C ASN A 91 -12.98 -1.90 12.92
N PRO A 92 -12.70 -1.81 14.22
CA PRO A 92 -13.72 -2.01 15.26
C PRO A 92 -14.73 -0.85 15.32
N HIS A 93 -14.39 0.32 14.80
CA HIS A 93 -15.22 1.53 14.89
C HIS A 93 -16.06 1.75 13.62
N TYR A 94 -15.49 1.46 12.46
CA TYR A 94 -16.11 1.70 11.15
C TYR A 94 -16.50 0.41 10.40
N GLY A 95 -16.28 -0.75 11.02
CA GLY A 95 -16.53 -2.06 10.42
C GLY A 95 -15.42 -2.53 9.48
N ALA A 96 -15.38 -3.84 9.23
CA ALA A 96 -14.38 -4.45 8.35
C ALA A 96 -14.61 -4.08 6.88
N VAL A 97 -13.52 -3.79 6.17
CA VAL A 97 -13.54 -3.67 4.71
C VAL A 97 -13.54 -5.06 4.09
N ARG A 98 -14.58 -5.38 3.32
CA ARG A 98 -14.76 -6.68 2.68
C ARG A 98 -14.07 -6.73 1.32
N ASN A 99 -13.46 -7.87 1.01
CA ASN A 99 -12.85 -8.10 -0.29
C ASN A 99 -13.93 -8.18 -1.39
N PRO A 100 -13.83 -7.42 -2.49
CA PRO A 100 -14.82 -7.46 -3.58
C PRO A 100 -14.92 -8.81 -4.31
N HIS A 101 -13.89 -9.68 -4.20
CA HIS A 101 -13.88 -11.01 -4.81
C HIS A 101 -14.43 -12.10 -3.89
N ASP A 102 -14.46 -11.85 -2.57
CA ASP A 102 -15.04 -12.75 -1.57
C ASP A 102 -15.39 -11.96 -0.30
N SER A 103 -16.67 -11.68 -0.10
CA SER A 103 -17.13 -10.82 1.00
C SER A 103 -16.89 -11.41 2.40
N GLU A 104 -16.53 -12.69 2.53
CA GLU A 104 -16.15 -13.32 3.81
C GLU A 104 -14.68 -13.07 4.18
N ARG A 105 -13.90 -12.44 3.29
CA ARG A 105 -12.46 -12.21 3.44
C ARG A 105 -12.11 -10.73 3.56
N VAL A 106 -10.95 -10.50 4.16
CA VAL A 106 -10.39 -9.17 4.35
C VAL A 106 -9.95 -8.58 3.01
N ALA A 107 -10.16 -7.28 2.81
CA ALA A 107 -9.64 -6.54 1.65
C ALA A 107 -8.11 -6.35 1.71
N GLY A 108 -7.49 -6.65 2.86
CA GLY A 108 -6.10 -6.30 3.16
C GLY A 108 -6.00 -4.88 3.70
N GLY A 109 -4.81 -4.48 4.16
CA GLY A 109 -4.69 -3.23 4.89
C GLY A 109 -3.29 -2.64 5.02
N SER A 110 -3.19 -1.41 5.50
CA SER A 110 -4.30 -0.63 6.07
C SER A 110 -5.12 0.17 5.05
N SER A 111 -4.75 0.26 3.78
CA SER A 111 -5.53 0.99 2.76
C SER A 111 -6.61 0.13 2.09
N GLY A 112 -7.32 -0.71 2.88
CA GLY A 112 -8.29 -1.66 2.36
C GLY A 112 -9.47 -1.00 1.65
N GLY A 113 -10.01 0.09 2.22
CA GLY A 113 -11.11 0.83 1.60
C GLY A 113 -10.72 1.42 0.25
N SER A 114 -9.49 1.94 0.14
CA SER A 114 -8.94 2.44 -1.12
C SER A 114 -8.88 1.33 -2.18
N ALA A 115 -8.35 0.15 -1.85
CA ALA A 115 -8.26 -0.96 -2.81
C ALA A 115 -9.63 -1.52 -3.19
N ALA A 116 -10.52 -1.71 -2.22
CA ALA A 116 -11.87 -2.22 -2.45
C ALA A 116 -12.67 -1.25 -3.32
N ALA A 117 -12.53 0.06 -3.12
CA ALA A 117 -13.19 1.08 -3.95
C ALA A 117 -12.73 1.03 -5.41
N VAL A 118 -11.44 0.81 -5.66
CA VAL A 118 -10.91 0.66 -7.03
C VAL A 118 -11.40 -0.64 -7.66
N ALA A 119 -11.25 -1.77 -6.96
CA ALA A 119 -11.64 -3.09 -7.44
C ALA A 119 -13.14 -3.16 -7.78
N ALA A 120 -14.00 -2.54 -6.96
CA ALA A 120 -15.45 -2.46 -7.18
C ALA A 120 -15.87 -1.30 -8.12
N ARG A 121 -14.92 -0.58 -8.72
CA ARG A 121 -15.16 0.55 -9.65
C ARG A 121 -16.06 1.64 -9.06
N LEU A 122 -15.83 1.96 -7.78
CA LEU A 122 -16.46 3.04 -7.01
C LEU A 122 -15.70 4.37 -7.14
N CYS A 123 -14.50 4.34 -7.70
CA CYS A 123 -13.66 5.47 -8.05
C CYS A 123 -12.80 5.09 -9.27
N ASP A 124 -12.20 6.07 -9.94
CA ASP A 124 -11.28 5.80 -11.05
C ASP A 124 -9.92 5.30 -10.52
N TRP A 125 -9.48 5.84 -9.38
CA TRP A 125 -8.31 5.37 -8.61
C TRP A 125 -8.39 5.90 -7.17
N ALA A 126 -7.51 5.44 -6.29
CA ALA A 126 -7.52 5.84 -4.87
C ALA A 126 -6.13 6.16 -4.33
N LEU A 127 -6.07 7.08 -3.38
CA LEU A 127 -4.88 7.38 -2.60
C LEU A 127 -4.81 6.45 -1.37
N GLY A 128 -3.64 5.87 -1.13
CA GLY A 128 -3.30 5.10 0.07
C GLY A 128 -1.98 5.53 0.71
N THR A 129 -1.63 4.86 1.81
CA THR A 129 -0.31 4.96 2.44
C THR A 129 0.28 3.58 2.69
N ASP A 130 1.61 3.49 2.71
CA ASP A 130 2.38 2.25 2.82
C ASP A 130 3.62 2.44 3.70
N THR A 131 3.53 1.92 4.93
CA THR A 131 4.62 1.93 5.93
C THR A 131 5.23 0.55 6.12
N GLY A 132 4.42 -0.49 5.91
CA GLY A 132 4.81 -1.91 6.02
C GLY A 132 4.15 -2.78 4.95
N GLY A 133 3.62 -2.20 3.88
CA GLY A 133 2.85 -2.89 2.84
C GLY A 133 1.44 -2.35 2.60
N SER A 134 1.04 -1.24 3.23
CA SER A 134 -0.36 -0.83 3.28
C SER A 134 -0.98 -0.32 1.98
N ILE A 135 -0.22 -0.17 0.90
CA ILE A 135 -0.73 -0.04 -0.48
C ILE A 135 -0.70 -1.42 -1.15
N ARG A 136 0.41 -2.14 -1.01
CA ARG A 136 0.71 -3.37 -1.77
C ARG A 136 -0.08 -4.60 -1.31
N VAL A 137 -0.30 -4.75 0.00
CA VAL A 137 -1.12 -5.84 0.59
C VAL A 137 -2.57 -5.75 0.11
N PRO A 138 -3.29 -4.63 0.28
CA PRO A 138 -4.66 -4.56 -0.21
C PRO A 138 -4.74 -4.57 -1.73
N ALA A 139 -3.73 -4.05 -2.46
CA ALA A 139 -3.65 -4.21 -3.91
C ALA A 139 -3.59 -5.68 -4.33
N ALA A 140 -2.76 -6.49 -3.66
CA ALA A 140 -2.63 -7.92 -3.91
C ALA A 140 -3.93 -8.68 -3.66
N TYR A 141 -4.60 -8.39 -2.54
CA TYR A 141 -5.84 -9.09 -2.16
C TYR A 141 -7.06 -8.65 -2.96
N CYS A 142 -7.15 -7.38 -3.34
CA CYS A 142 -8.27 -6.87 -4.13
C CYS A 142 -8.04 -6.96 -5.65
N GLY A 143 -6.87 -7.44 -6.09
CA GLY A 143 -6.58 -7.61 -7.52
C GLY A 143 -6.52 -6.29 -8.29
N VAL A 144 -5.87 -5.28 -7.71
CA VAL A 144 -5.65 -3.97 -8.34
C VAL A 144 -4.16 -3.64 -8.34
N VAL A 145 -3.76 -2.64 -9.12
CA VAL A 145 -2.38 -2.14 -9.10
C VAL A 145 -2.18 -1.26 -7.87
N GLY A 146 -1.08 -1.46 -7.15
CA GLY A 146 -0.68 -0.60 -6.03
C GLY A 146 0.75 -0.08 -6.23
N PHE A 147 0.93 1.23 -6.28
CA PHE A 147 2.25 1.84 -6.49
C PHE A 147 2.73 2.53 -5.21
N LYS A 148 3.73 1.93 -4.57
CA LYS A 148 4.51 2.58 -3.52
C LYS A 148 5.73 3.27 -4.16
N PRO A 149 5.78 4.60 -4.29
CA PRO A 149 6.95 5.28 -4.85
C PRO A 149 8.16 5.18 -3.93
N THR A 150 9.28 5.77 -4.34
CA THR A 150 10.46 5.91 -3.49
C THR A 150 10.08 6.66 -2.21
N LEU A 151 10.68 6.26 -1.09
CA LEU A 151 10.48 6.93 0.19
C LEU A 151 10.87 8.42 0.05
N GLY A 152 9.93 9.32 0.38
CA GLY A 152 10.11 10.77 0.27
C GLY A 152 9.69 11.40 -1.05
N THR A 153 9.21 10.63 -2.04
CA THR A 153 8.71 11.17 -3.32
C THR A 153 7.51 12.11 -3.17
N ILE A 154 6.63 11.83 -2.20
CA ILE A 154 5.46 12.66 -1.87
C ILE A 154 5.59 13.10 -0.42
N ALA A 155 5.41 14.39 -0.16
CA ALA A 155 5.42 14.91 1.20
C ALA A 155 4.18 14.46 1.99
N THR A 156 4.35 14.24 3.28
CA THR A 156 3.32 13.75 4.19
C THR A 156 2.65 14.87 5.00
N GLU A 157 2.77 16.12 4.56
CA GLU A 157 2.08 17.25 5.20
C GLU A 157 0.55 17.11 5.07
N GLY A 158 -0.15 17.14 6.21
CA GLY A 158 -1.59 16.86 6.31
C GLY A 158 -1.94 15.37 6.24
N VAL A 159 -0.97 14.48 6.39
CA VAL A 159 -1.18 13.03 6.51
C VAL A 159 -0.95 12.65 7.97
N PHE A 160 -1.94 12.05 8.64
CA PHE A 160 -1.76 11.55 10.00
C PHE A 160 -0.71 10.42 9.98
N PRO A 161 0.39 10.56 10.74
CA PRO A 161 1.54 9.67 10.62
C PRO A 161 1.32 8.33 11.33
N LEU A 162 1.95 7.28 10.80
CA LEU A 162 2.24 6.04 11.54
C LEU A 162 3.74 5.98 11.89
N SER A 163 4.60 6.28 10.93
CA SER A 163 6.05 6.31 11.07
C SER A 163 6.65 7.33 10.11
N HIS A 164 7.11 8.46 10.65
CA HIS A 164 7.73 9.54 9.87
C HIS A 164 8.93 9.09 9.04
N SER A 165 9.65 8.05 9.47
CA SER A 165 10.82 7.54 8.76
C SER A 165 10.49 6.51 7.66
N LEU A 166 9.23 6.07 7.55
CA LEU A 166 8.84 4.96 6.66
C LEU A 166 7.57 5.22 5.83
N ASP A 167 6.71 6.15 6.27
CA ASP A 167 5.44 6.44 5.63
C ASP A 167 5.65 6.90 4.19
N THR A 168 5.06 6.15 3.26
CA THR A 168 5.03 6.49 1.83
C THR A 168 3.58 6.65 1.38
N VAL A 169 3.27 7.73 0.66
CA VAL A 169 1.97 7.95 0.02
C VAL A 169 2.03 7.46 -1.41
N GLY A 170 0.97 6.86 -1.94
CA GLY A 170 0.94 6.39 -3.33
C GLY A 170 -0.44 5.91 -3.79
N PRO A 171 -0.61 5.70 -5.11
CA PRO A 171 -1.90 5.36 -5.68
C PRO A 171 -2.18 3.85 -5.66
N LEU A 172 -3.48 3.53 -5.61
CA LEU A 172 -4.06 2.26 -6.04
C LEU A 172 -4.94 2.52 -7.26
N ALA A 173 -4.83 1.69 -8.29
CA ALA A 173 -5.42 1.95 -9.60
C ALA A 173 -5.82 0.65 -10.32
N PRO A 174 -6.71 0.70 -11.32
CA PRO A 174 -7.13 -0.49 -12.06
C PRO A 174 -6.02 -1.08 -12.94
N ASP A 175 -5.06 -0.26 -13.37
CA ASP A 175 -3.96 -0.63 -14.26
C ASP A 175 -2.70 0.22 -14.01
N VAL A 176 -1.57 -0.21 -14.58
CA VAL A 176 -0.26 0.45 -14.39
C VAL A 176 -0.25 1.86 -14.96
N ARG A 177 -0.90 2.07 -16.11
CA ARG A 177 -0.97 3.39 -16.73
C ARG A 177 -1.66 4.40 -15.81
N THR A 178 -2.79 4.02 -15.24
CA THR A 178 -3.56 4.86 -14.31
C THR A 178 -2.76 5.09 -13.02
N ALA A 179 -2.06 4.07 -12.50
CA ALA A 179 -1.18 4.23 -11.35
C ALA A 179 -0.05 5.23 -11.60
N ALA A 180 0.57 5.21 -12.78
CA ALA A 180 1.63 6.14 -13.16
C ALA A 180 1.11 7.59 -13.26
N LEU A 181 -0.01 7.80 -13.97
CA LEU A 181 -0.63 9.13 -14.09
C LEU A 181 -1.11 9.66 -12.74
N ALA A 182 -1.64 8.80 -11.88
CA ALA A 182 -2.02 9.17 -10.51
C ALA A 182 -0.79 9.59 -9.69
N LEU A 183 0.35 8.90 -9.82
CA LEU A 183 1.58 9.29 -9.14
C LEU A 183 2.10 10.66 -9.62
N GLU A 184 2.01 10.96 -10.92
CA GLU A 184 2.34 12.30 -11.44
C GLU A 184 1.43 13.38 -10.86
N ALA A 185 0.12 13.11 -10.76
CA ALA A 185 -0.84 14.03 -10.14
C ALA A 185 -0.60 14.25 -8.64
N MET A 186 0.03 13.28 -7.97
CA MET A 186 0.32 13.33 -6.52
C MET A 186 1.69 13.94 -6.18
N SER A 187 2.58 14.10 -7.17
CA SER A 187 4.01 14.40 -6.94
C SER A 187 4.58 15.43 -7.91
N GLU A 188 5.88 15.69 -7.78
CA GLU A 188 6.65 16.51 -8.73
C GLU A 188 7.21 15.69 -9.90
N LEU A 189 6.98 14.36 -9.93
CA LEU A 189 7.43 13.51 -11.02
C LEU A 189 6.62 13.80 -12.29
N ARG A 190 7.29 13.69 -13.44
CA ARG A 190 6.72 13.87 -14.78
C ARG A 190 7.29 12.80 -15.71
N ASP A 191 6.59 12.56 -16.82
CA ASP A 191 6.99 11.66 -17.90
C ASP A 191 7.29 10.23 -17.41
N LEU A 192 6.48 9.72 -16.48
CA LEU A 192 6.59 8.36 -15.94
C LEU A 192 6.19 7.29 -16.97
N LEU A 193 5.30 7.63 -17.89
CA LEU A 193 4.93 6.74 -18.99
C LEU A 193 6.02 6.76 -20.06
N PRO A 194 6.58 5.59 -20.44
CA PRO A 194 7.57 5.54 -21.51
C PRO A 194 6.92 5.83 -22.87
N GLU A 195 7.66 6.43 -23.80
CA GLU A 195 7.22 6.62 -25.20
C GLU A 195 6.86 5.28 -25.87
N ARG A 196 7.58 4.22 -25.48
CA ARG A 196 7.36 2.83 -25.93
C ARG A 196 7.52 1.89 -24.75
N THR A 197 6.51 1.03 -24.53
CA THR A 197 6.65 -0.08 -23.57
C THR A 197 7.79 -1.01 -24.02
N PRO A 198 8.80 -1.29 -23.17
CA PRO A 198 9.87 -2.21 -23.50
C PRO A 198 9.32 -3.64 -23.66
N SER A 199 9.97 -4.47 -24.49
CA SER A 199 9.66 -5.90 -24.50
C SER A 199 10.28 -6.59 -23.29
N LEU A 200 9.72 -7.72 -22.86
CA LEU A 200 10.29 -8.49 -21.74
C LEU A 200 11.73 -8.95 -22.00
N THR A 201 12.14 -9.14 -23.27
CA THR A 201 13.51 -9.53 -23.62
C THR A 201 14.52 -8.39 -23.51
N GLU A 202 14.06 -7.13 -23.45
CA GLU A 202 14.91 -5.95 -23.21
C GLU A 202 15.16 -5.70 -21.71
N LEU A 203 14.46 -6.43 -20.83
CA LEU A 203 14.48 -6.21 -19.39
C LEU A 203 15.30 -7.29 -18.66
N ARG A 204 16.08 -6.84 -17.67
CA ARG A 204 16.79 -7.72 -16.74
C ARG A 204 15.96 -7.90 -15.49
N LEU A 205 15.13 -8.93 -15.47
CA LEU A 205 14.28 -9.28 -14.33
C LEU A 205 14.86 -10.49 -13.60
N ALA A 206 14.67 -10.55 -12.28
CA ALA A 206 15.14 -11.68 -11.48
C ALA A 206 14.22 -11.96 -10.29
N VAL A 207 14.42 -13.10 -9.65
CA VAL A 207 13.80 -13.44 -8.35
C VAL A 207 14.90 -13.62 -7.29
N PRO A 208 14.70 -13.22 -6.02
CA PRO A 208 15.67 -13.47 -4.97
C PRO A 208 15.79 -14.97 -4.63
N THR A 209 17.03 -15.48 -4.55
CA THR A 209 17.31 -16.86 -4.13
C THR A 209 16.76 -17.12 -2.71
N GLY A 210 16.06 -18.25 -2.53
CA GLY A 210 15.70 -18.76 -1.19
C GLY A 210 14.64 -17.96 -0.42
N TRP A 211 13.94 -17.01 -1.05
CA TRP A 211 12.93 -16.21 -0.34
C TRP A 211 11.57 -16.90 -0.17
N LEU A 212 11.26 -17.93 -0.98
CA LEU A 212 9.93 -18.55 -1.08
C LEU A 212 9.55 -19.52 0.05
N ASP A 213 10.39 -19.64 1.08
CA ASP A 213 10.12 -20.49 2.23
C ASP A 213 8.88 -20.01 3.01
N GLY A 214 7.96 -20.96 3.27
CA GLY A 214 6.76 -20.72 4.08
C GLY A 214 5.61 -20.00 3.36
N VAL A 215 5.64 -19.92 2.02
CA VAL A 215 4.54 -19.38 1.21
C VAL A 215 3.45 -20.43 1.02
N GLU A 216 2.18 -20.04 1.17
CA GLU A 216 1.03 -20.90 0.92
C GLU A 216 1.02 -21.44 -0.52
N PRO A 217 0.60 -22.71 -0.74
CA PRO A 217 0.62 -23.33 -2.06
C PRO A 217 -0.09 -22.52 -3.16
N GLY A 218 -1.23 -21.90 -2.84
CA GLY A 218 -1.99 -21.09 -3.82
C GLY A 218 -1.25 -19.83 -4.28
N VAL A 219 -0.41 -19.24 -3.43
CA VAL A 219 0.46 -18.12 -3.80
C VAL A 219 1.67 -18.62 -4.57
N THR A 220 2.30 -19.70 -4.09
CA THR A 220 3.50 -20.30 -4.71
C THR A 220 3.25 -20.71 -6.15
N GLU A 221 2.12 -21.35 -6.44
CA GLU A 221 1.76 -21.79 -7.79
C GLU A 221 1.62 -20.61 -8.76
N VAL A 222 0.86 -19.59 -8.36
CA VAL A 222 0.63 -18.40 -9.19
C VAL A 222 1.93 -17.61 -9.39
N PHE A 223 2.73 -17.44 -8.32
CA PHE A 223 4.02 -16.76 -8.41
C PHE A 223 4.99 -17.51 -9.35
N ALA A 224 5.13 -18.83 -9.19
CA ALA A 224 6.01 -19.64 -10.03
C ALA A 224 5.60 -19.60 -11.51
N ALA A 225 4.29 -19.52 -11.81
CA ALA A 225 3.81 -19.33 -13.16
C ALA A 225 4.16 -17.94 -13.72
N ALA A 226 4.01 -16.89 -12.91
CA ALA A 226 4.28 -15.51 -13.28
C ALA A 226 5.77 -15.20 -13.49
N THR A 227 6.67 -15.93 -12.80
CA THR A 227 8.13 -15.73 -12.86
C THR A 227 8.89 -16.82 -13.61
N ARG A 228 8.18 -17.65 -14.39
CA ARG A 228 8.79 -18.78 -15.11
C ARG A 228 9.93 -18.32 -16.01
N GLY A 229 11.11 -18.91 -15.81
CA GLY A 229 12.30 -18.66 -16.63
C GLY A 229 13.10 -17.42 -16.23
N LEU A 230 12.73 -16.70 -15.17
CA LEU A 230 13.56 -15.64 -14.62
C LEU A 230 14.76 -16.23 -13.86
N PRO A 231 15.95 -15.62 -13.99
CA PRO A 231 17.12 -16.02 -13.20
C PRO A 231 16.93 -15.67 -11.72
N GLU A 232 17.64 -16.42 -10.86
CA GLU A 232 17.76 -16.09 -9.45
C GLU A 232 18.96 -15.17 -9.19
N ILE A 233 18.84 -14.28 -8.22
CA ILE A 233 19.94 -13.45 -7.74
C ILE A 233 20.03 -13.45 -6.21
N GLU A 234 21.24 -13.26 -5.68
CA GLU A 234 21.46 -13.16 -4.24
C GLU A 234 21.01 -11.80 -3.71
N LEU A 235 20.08 -11.82 -2.74
CA LEU A 235 19.75 -10.68 -1.89
C LEU A 235 19.94 -11.06 -0.43
N PRO A 236 20.19 -10.08 0.47
CA PRO A 236 20.10 -10.34 1.91
C PRO A 236 18.73 -10.93 2.27
N ASP A 237 18.68 -11.77 3.31
CA ASP A 237 17.43 -12.38 3.78
C ASP A 237 16.31 -11.33 3.98
N ARG A 238 15.10 -11.65 3.52
CA ARG A 238 13.97 -10.72 3.56
C ARG A 238 13.63 -10.29 4.99
N LEU A 239 13.67 -11.21 5.95
CA LEU A 239 13.32 -10.89 7.34
C LEU A 239 14.39 -10.02 7.98
N ALA A 240 15.66 -10.28 7.67
CA ALA A 240 16.78 -9.43 8.06
C ALA A 240 16.66 -8.01 7.47
N LEU A 241 16.33 -7.87 6.17
CA LEU A 241 16.08 -6.57 5.54
C LEU A 241 14.88 -5.83 6.17
N GLY A 242 13.82 -6.56 6.52
CA GLY A 242 12.62 -5.97 7.11
C GLY A 242 12.75 -5.59 8.59
N ARG A 243 13.68 -6.21 9.33
CA ARG A 243 13.80 -6.08 10.79
C ARG A 243 13.99 -4.64 11.30
N PRO A 244 14.96 -3.83 10.81
CA PRO A 244 15.12 -2.47 11.30
C PRO A 244 13.87 -1.61 11.04
N GLY A 245 13.18 -1.81 9.92
CA GLY A 245 11.91 -1.14 9.62
C GLY A 245 10.81 -1.47 10.64
N LEU A 246 10.73 -2.71 11.14
CA LEU A 246 9.77 -3.05 12.21
C LEU A 246 10.10 -2.32 13.51
N THR A 247 11.38 -2.27 13.90
CA THR A 247 11.82 -1.56 15.12
C THR A 247 11.52 -0.06 15.03
N ILE A 248 11.82 0.58 13.90
CA ILE A 248 11.52 1.99 13.63
C ILE A 248 10.02 2.25 13.73
N LEU A 249 9.22 1.46 13.00
CA LEU A 249 7.75 1.60 12.97
C LEU A 249 7.16 1.51 14.38
N LEU A 250 7.53 0.48 15.15
CA LEU A 250 7.05 0.29 16.52
C LEU A 250 7.42 1.48 17.42
N ALA A 251 8.68 1.91 17.39
CA ALA A 251 9.17 2.99 18.24
C ALA A 251 8.46 4.32 17.94
N GLU A 252 8.30 4.67 16.66
CA GLU A 252 7.67 5.91 16.23
C GLU A 252 6.17 5.92 16.51
N ALA A 253 5.45 4.85 16.15
CA ALA A 253 4.02 4.72 16.41
C ALA A 253 3.71 4.75 17.91
N GLY A 254 4.43 3.97 18.71
CA GLY A 254 4.27 3.97 20.17
C GLY A 254 4.55 5.34 20.79
N SER A 255 5.57 6.05 20.30
CA SER A 255 5.91 7.39 20.79
C SER A 255 4.86 8.44 20.41
N LEU A 256 4.34 8.40 19.18
CA LEU A 256 3.28 9.30 18.70
C LEU A 256 2.00 9.17 19.56
N HIS A 257 1.63 7.93 19.90
CA HIS A 257 0.39 7.64 20.61
C HIS A 257 0.51 7.60 22.13
N ARG A 258 1.72 7.80 22.70
CA ARG A 258 2.01 7.61 24.14
C ARG A 258 0.97 8.25 25.06
N ARG A 259 0.69 9.53 24.85
CA ARG A 259 -0.23 10.28 25.72
C ARG A 259 -1.64 9.69 25.69
N TRP A 260 -2.14 9.31 24.53
CA TRP A 260 -3.47 8.73 24.40
C TRP A 260 -3.56 7.30 24.95
N LEU A 261 -2.46 6.54 24.92
CA LEU A 261 -2.39 5.25 25.61
C LEU A 261 -2.42 5.40 27.14
N GLU A 262 -1.93 6.51 27.68
CA GLU A 262 -2.02 6.81 29.11
C GLU A 262 -3.41 7.34 29.50
N ASP A 263 -3.94 8.29 28.72
CA ASP A 263 -5.14 9.03 29.06
C ASP A 263 -6.44 8.26 28.74
N THR A 264 -6.51 7.57 27.59
CA THR A 264 -7.73 6.92 27.08
C THR A 264 -7.44 5.63 26.28
N PRO A 265 -6.75 4.64 26.85
CA PRO A 265 -6.39 3.40 26.14
C PRO A 265 -7.58 2.57 25.67
N GLU A 266 -8.75 2.75 26.28
CA GLU A 266 -10.00 2.07 25.92
C GLU A 266 -10.60 2.50 24.57
N ARG A 267 -10.10 3.58 23.97
CA ARG A 267 -10.55 4.08 22.67
C ARG A 267 -9.88 3.39 21.47
N TYR A 268 -8.90 2.54 21.70
CA TYR A 268 -8.20 1.77 20.67
C TYR A 268 -8.81 0.38 20.46
N GLY A 269 -8.73 -0.12 19.23
CA GLY A 269 -8.83 -1.54 18.95
C GLY A 269 -7.75 -2.34 19.68
N ALA A 270 -8.10 -3.56 20.10
CA ALA A 270 -7.21 -4.38 20.93
C ALA A 270 -5.88 -4.72 20.26
N ASP A 271 -5.90 -4.95 18.95
CA ASP A 271 -4.73 -5.29 18.15
C ASP A 271 -3.79 -4.08 17.96
N VAL A 272 -4.34 -2.92 17.61
CA VAL A 272 -3.58 -1.67 17.50
C VAL A 272 -2.99 -1.27 18.85
N ARG A 273 -3.78 -1.33 19.93
CA ARG A 273 -3.30 -1.05 21.29
C ARG A 273 -2.10 -1.91 21.66
N ALA A 274 -2.17 -3.23 21.43
CA ALA A 274 -1.08 -4.14 21.76
C ALA A 274 0.22 -3.79 21.03
N LEU A 275 0.14 -3.39 19.77
CA LEU A 275 1.29 -2.98 18.97
C LEU A 275 1.89 -1.64 19.44
N LEU A 276 1.04 -0.67 19.79
CA LEU A 276 1.51 0.61 20.32
C LEU A 276 2.17 0.45 21.71
N GLU A 277 1.60 -0.39 22.58
CA GLU A 277 2.20 -0.74 23.87
C GLU A 277 3.54 -1.50 23.72
N GLN A 278 3.66 -2.35 22.69
CA GLN A 278 4.95 -2.95 22.32
C GLN A 278 5.95 -1.87 21.88
N GLY A 279 5.49 -0.89 21.10
CA GLY A 279 6.29 0.26 20.65
C GLY A 279 6.89 1.06 21.79
N LEU A 280 6.15 1.26 22.88
CA LEU A 280 6.63 1.95 24.08
C LEU A 280 7.77 1.22 24.81
N ARG A 281 7.99 -0.08 24.52
CA ARG A 281 9.07 -0.88 25.10
C ARG A 281 10.37 -0.84 24.27
N VAL A 282 10.33 -0.28 23.06
CA VAL A 282 11.53 -0.15 22.23
C VAL A 282 12.47 0.88 22.85
N SER A 283 13.71 0.50 23.11
CA SER A 283 14.67 1.41 23.72
C SER A 283 15.14 2.48 22.73
N ARG A 284 15.59 3.63 23.24
CA ARG A 284 16.21 4.67 22.40
C ARG A 284 17.45 4.15 21.66
N SER A 285 18.20 3.24 22.28
CA SER A 285 19.38 2.61 21.68
C SER A 285 19.01 1.69 20.52
N ASP A 286 17.97 0.87 20.68
CA ASP A 286 17.49 -0.02 19.61
C ASP A 286 16.94 0.79 18.44
N TYR A 287 16.21 1.88 18.72
CA TYR A 287 15.74 2.79 17.69
C TYR A 287 16.90 3.45 16.91
N ALA A 288 17.90 3.98 17.62
CA ALA A 288 19.07 4.58 16.98
C ALA A 288 19.87 3.56 16.15
N LEU A 289 20.03 2.33 16.64
CA LEU A 289 20.67 1.24 15.89
C LEU A 289 19.85 0.87 14.65
N ALA A 290 18.53 0.79 14.76
CA ALA A 290 17.66 0.46 13.65
C ALA A 290 17.74 1.48 12.51
N LEU A 291 17.90 2.78 12.80
CA LEU A 291 18.12 3.81 11.77
C LEU A 291 19.46 3.61 11.02
N LEU A 292 20.52 3.24 11.74
CA LEU A 292 21.80 2.90 11.12
C LEU A 292 21.68 1.62 10.26
N GLU A 293 21.00 0.61 10.77
CA GLU A 293 20.76 -0.65 10.05
C GLU A 293 19.86 -0.46 8.83
N GLN A 294 18.88 0.44 8.88
CA GLN A 294 18.07 0.83 7.72
C GLN A 294 18.94 1.35 6.58
N SER A 295 19.90 2.24 6.90
CA SER A 295 20.84 2.79 5.91
C SER A 295 21.72 1.70 5.30
N ARG A 296 22.19 0.73 6.10
CA ARG A 296 22.97 -0.43 5.63
C ARG A 296 22.12 -1.36 4.76
N ALA A 297 20.88 -1.63 5.16
CA ALA A 297 19.95 -2.46 4.40
C ALA A 297 19.66 -1.86 3.02
N ARG A 298 19.45 -0.52 2.94
CA ARG A 298 19.30 0.18 1.66
C ARG A 298 20.50 -0.03 0.75
N LEU A 299 21.71 0.19 1.26
CA LEU A 299 22.93 0.00 0.47
C LEU A 299 23.07 -1.46 -0.01
N ALA A 300 22.79 -2.43 0.85
CA ALA A 300 22.90 -3.84 0.51
C ALA A 300 21.90 -4.24 -0.59
N ALA A 301 20.64 -3.78 -0.49
CA ALA A 301 19.62 -4.04 -1.50
C ALA A 301 19.95 -3.38 -2.85
N GLU A 302 20.37 -2.11 -2.85
CA GLU A 302 20.78 -1.41 -4.08
C GLU A 302 22.02 -2.06 -4.74
N THR A 303 22.96 -2.56 -3.94
CA THR A 303 24.13 -3.28 -4.44
C THR A 303 23.73 -4.60 -5.09
N ALA A 304 22.88 -5.39 -4.44
CA ALA A 304 22.38 -6.65 -4.98
C ALA A 304 21.58 -6.47 -6.28
N MET A 305 20.86 -5.34 -6.40
CA MET A 305 20.03 -5.04 -7.56
C MET A 305 20.75 -4.24 -8.67
N ALA A 306 22.07 -4.04 -8.57
CA ALA A 306 22.81 -3.16 -9.50
C ALA A 306 22.68 -3.59 -10.97
N ASP A 307 22.61 -4.90 -11.22
CA ASP A 307 22.60 -5.52 -12.55
C ASP A 307 21.21 -5.98 -13.03
N VAL A 308 20.15 -5.59 -12.33
CA VAL A 308 18.77 -5.86 -12.74
C VAL A 308 17.96 -4.58 -12.81
N ASP A 309 16.89 -4.62 -13.60
CA ASP A 309 15.94 -3.52 -13.73
C ASP A 309 14.88 -3.58 -12.63
N ALA A 310 14.48 -4.80 -12.27
CA ALA A 310 13.61 -5.07 -11.14
C ALA A 310 13.78 -6.51 -10.65
N ILE A 311 13.40 -6.74 -9.39
CA ILE A 311 13.14 -8.09 -8.88
C ILE A 311 11.64 -8.32 -8.74
N LEU A 312 11.23 -9.59 -8.85
CA LEU A 312 9.86 -10.03 -8.59
C LEU A 312 9.82 -10.83 -7.30
N VAL A 313 8.86 -10.52 -6.44
CA VAL A 313 8.57 -11.28 -5.22
C VAL A 313 7.05 -11.34 -4.98
N PRO A 314 6.51 -12.34 -4.26
CA PRO A 314 5.13 -12.31 -3.80
C PRO A 314 4.83 -11.03 -3.02
N ALA A 315 3.60 -10.51 -3.15
CA ALA A 315 3.14 -9.39 -2.33
C ALA A 315 2.76 -9.81 -0.90
N THR A 316 2.29 -11.05 -0.75
CA THR A 316 1.96 -11.69 0.53
C THR A 316 2.34 -13.16 0.46
N GLY A 317 2.60 -13.81 1.60
CA GLY A 317 2.87 -15.23 1.68
C GLY A 317 1.63 -16.10 1.86
N ILE A 318 0.47 -15.48 2.09
CA ILE A 318 -0.82 -16.14 2.32
C ILE A 318 -1.92 -15.49 1.49
N MET A 319 -2.96 -16.25 1.18
CA MET A 319 -4.22 -15.76 0.60
C MET A 319 -4.95 -14.83 1.60
N PRO A 320 -5.86 -13.95 1.14
CA PRO A 320 -6.60 -13.05 2.03
C PRO A 320 -7.32 -13.86 3.13
N PRO A 321 -6.99 -13.67 4.41
CA PRO A 321 -7.67 -14.38 5.50
C PRO A 321 -9.18 -14.12 5.51
N ARG A 322 -9.94 -15.06 6.08
CA ARG A 322 -11.34 -14.79 6.43
C ARG A 322 -11.40 -13.69 7.49
N ILE A 323 -12.43 -12.87 7.44
CA ILE A 323 -12.67 -11.84 8.47
C ILE A 323 -12.78 -12.53 9.84
N GLY A 324 -12.09 -12.01 10.85
CA GLY A 324 -12.00 -12.54 12.20
C GLY A 324 -11.05 -13.72 12.38
N ALA A 325 -10.40 -14.21 11.31
CA ALA A 325 -9.42 -15.29 11.43
C ALA A 325 -8.07 -14.77 11.90
N GLU A 326 -7.43 -15.53 12.79
CA GLU A 326 -6.03 -15.30 13.13
C GLU A 326 -5.13 -15.58 11.91
N TYR A 327 -4.04 -14.82 11.81
CA TYR A 327 -3.07 -14.97 10.74
C TYR A 327 -1.67 -14.57 11.23
N ASP A 328 -0.63 -15.16 10.62
CA ASP A 328 0.74 -14.74 10.89
C ASP A 328 1.03 -13.40 10.17
N ARG A 329 1.25 -12.35 10.96
CA ARG A 329 1.63 -11.03 10.44
C ARG A 329 2.96 -11.06 9.69
N ALA A 330 3.88 -11.94 10.04
CA ALA A 330 5.16 -12.09 9.34
C ALA A 330 4.99 -12.74 7.97
N ALA A 331 4.00 -13.63 7.80
CA ALA A 331 3.63 -14.20 6.51
C ALA A 331 3.00 -13.17 5.55
N VAL A 332 2.57 -12.01 6.04
CA VAL A 332 2.09 -10.89 5.21
C VAL A 332 3.16 -9.80 5.10
N ALA A 333 3.43 -9.06 6.18
CA ALA A 333 4.32 -7.90 6.14
C ALA A 333 5.82 -8.27 6.00
N GLY A 334 6.20 -9.54 6.15
CA GLY A 334 7.55 -10.01 5.85
C GLY A 334 7.92 -9.97 4.35
N TRP A 335 6.94 -9.75 3.47
CA TRP A 335 7.12 -9.63 2.02
C TRP A 335 7.21 -8.19 1.53
N THR A 336 6.57 -7.27 2.25
CA THR A 336 6.47 -5.86 1.85
C THR A 336 7.42 -4.96 2.62
N ARG A 337 7.60 -5.21 3.92
CA ARG A 337 8.43 -4.38 4.81
C ARG A 337 9.89 -4.23 4.40
N PRO A 338 10.59 -5.21 3.79
CA PRO A 338 11.95 -5.01 3.29
C PRO A 338 12.06 -3.73 2.45
N PHE A 339 11.09 -3.49 1.56
CA PHE A 339 11.10 -2.36 0.63
C PHE A 339 10.54 -1.05 1.22
N ASN A 340 9.94 -1.09 2.43
CA ASN A 340 9.74 0.12 3.23
C ASN A 340 11.03 0.51 3.93
N THR A 341 11.73 -0.47 4.54
CA THR A 341 13.02 -0.26 5.19
C THR A 341 14.01 0.37 4.21
N THR A 342 14.20 -0.25 3.06
CA THR A 342 15.18 0.20 2.06
C THR A 342 14.67 1.39 1.26
N GLY A 343 13.37 1.64 1.22
CA GLY A 343 12.75 2.82 0.61
C GLY A 343 12.61 2.77 -0.92
N GLN A 344 12.92 1.63 -1.55
CA GLN A 344 12.83 1.43 -3.00
C GLN A 344 11.38 1.53 -3.52
N PRO A 345 11.14 2.02 -4.75
CA PRO A 345 9.82 2.04 -5.35
C PRO A 345 9.36 0.61 -5.70
N VAL A 346 8.06 0.34 -5.54
CA VAL A 346 7.46 -0.98 -5.79
C VAL A 346 6.08 -0.81 -6.43
N ILE A 347 5.83 -1.56 -7.50
CA ILE A 347 4.50 -1.72 -8.10
C ILE A 347 4.02 -3.13 -7.80
N CYS A 348 2.90 -3.27 -7.10
CA CYS A 348 2.18 -4.53 -6.93
C CYS A 348 1.22 -4.71 -8.11
N LEU A 349 1.34 -5.83 -8.81
CA LEU A 349 0.52 -6.19 -9.97
C LEU A 349 -0.30 -7.45 -9.66
N PRO A 350 -1.57 -7.52 -10.10
CA PRO A 350 -2.31 -8.77 -10.07
C PRO A 350 -1.71 -9.77 -11.08
N ALA A 351 -1.36 -10.97 -10.61
CA ALA A 351 -0.87 -12.04 -11.45
C ALA A 351 -2.03 -12.78 -12.16
N PRO A 352 -1.80 -13.37 -13.34
CA PRO A 352 -2.75 -14.27 -13.99
C PRO A 352 -3.17 -15.43 -13.08
N THR A 353 -4.46 -15.51 -12.74
CA THR A 353 -5.04 -16.62 -11.99
C THR A 353 -6.54 -16.72 -12.24
N SER A 354 -7.10 -17.92 -12.09
CA SER A 354 -8.55 -18.17 -12.14
C SER A 354 -9.22 -18.12 -10.76
N GLY A 355 -8.43 -18.06 -9.69
CA GLY A 355 -8.90 -18.00 -8.31
C GLY A 355 -8.99 -16.57 -7.77
N LEU A 356 -8.91 -16.47 -6.43
CA LEU A 356 -8.74 -15.17 -5.78
C LEU A 356 -7.45 -14.48 -6.26
N PRO A 357 -7.43 -13.14 -6.32
CA PRO A 357 -6.25 -12.42 -6.75
C PRO A 357 -5.00 -12.75 -5.93
N VAL A 358 -3.87 -12.81 -6.63
CA VAL A 358 -2.53 -12.93 -6.05
C VAL A 358 -1.68 -11.80 -6.60
N GLY A 359 -1.04 -11.03 -5.72
CA GLY A 359 -0.19 -9.92 -6.11
C GLY A 359 1.28 -10.31 -6.24
N VAL A 360 1.95 -9.77 -7.25
CA VAL A 360 3.40 -9.81 -7.44
C VAL A 360 3.96 -8.42 -7.30
N GLN A 361 4.95 -8.24 -6.43
CA GLN A 361 5.69 -7.01 -6.32
C GLN A 361 6.78 -6.98 -7.37
N VAL A 362 6.76 -5.94 -8.20
CA VAL A 362 7.86 -5.52 -9.07
C VAL A 362 8.62 -4.44 -8.31
N VAL A 363 9.81 -4.78 -7.81
CA VAL A 363 10.63 -3.90 -6.98
C VAL A 363 11.70 -3.28 -7.85
N GLY A 364 11.64 -1.96 -8.00
CA GLY A 364 12.63 -1.19 -8.74
C GLY A 364 13.78 -0.71 -7.86
N ARG A 365 14.74 -0.03 -8.49
CA ARG A 365 15.84 0.64 -7.78
C ARG A 365 15.40 2.00 -7.24
N PHE A 366 16.06 2.45 -6.18
CA PHE A 366 15.74 3.71 -5.52
C PHE A 366 15.75 4.90 -6.50
N GLY A 367 14.64 5.66 -6.56
CA GLY A 367 14.49 6.82 -7.45
C GLY A 367 14.33 6.49 -8.94
N GLN A 368 14.01 5.25 -9.31
CA GLN A 368 13.83 4.83 -10.71
C GLN A 368 12.37 4.54 -11.09
N GLU A 369 11.43 5.36 -10.61
CA GLU A 369 9.99 5.20 -10.86
C GLU A 369 9.65 5.04 -12.35
N ALA A 370 10.19 5.88 -13.23
CA ALA A 370 9.89 5.82 -14.67
C ALA A 370 10.35 4.49 -15.30
N ARG A 371 11.53 3.98 -14.92
CA ARG A 371 12.01 2.66 -15.39
C ARG A 371 11.12 1.55 -14.85
N LEU A 372 10.72 1.64 -13.59
CA LEU A 372 9.83 0.68 -12.95
C LEU A 372 8.44 0.64 -13.61
N VAL A 373 7.89 1.79 -13.99
CA VAL A 373 6.63 1.87 -14.75
C VAL A 373 6.76 1.15 -16.09
N GLY A 374 7.86 1.36 -16.82
CA GLY A 374 8.13 0.64 -18.07
C GLY A 374 8.18 -0.88 -17.90
N VAL A 375 8.83 -1.35 -16.83
CA VAL A 375 8.87 -2.79 -16.47
C VAL A 375 7.46 -3.32 -16.17
N ALA A 376 6.70 -2.59 -15.34
CA ALA A 376 5.37 -3.02 -14.94
C ALA A 376 4.37 -3.05 -16.11
N LEU A 377 4.45 -2.09 -17.04
CA LEU A 377 3.64 -2.10 -18.27
C LEU A 377 3.96 -3.31 -19.15
N ALA A 378 5.24 -3.70 -19.26
CA ALA A 378 5.64 -4.87 -20.03
C ALA A 378 5.10 -6.17 -19.42
N LEU A 379 5.15 -6.29 -18.08
CA LEU A 379 4.60 -7.43 -17.35
C LEU A 379 3.07 -7.48 -17.45
N GLU A 380 2.38 -6.37 -17.22
CA GLU A 380 0.91 -6.26 -17.34
C GLU A 380 0.44 -6.68 -18.73
N ALA A 381 1.09 -6.19 -19.79
CA ALA A 381 0.76 -6.55 -21.17
C ALA A 381 0.99 -8.05 -21.47
N ALA A 382 2.09 -8.63 -20.98
CA ALA A 382 2.38 -10.04 -21.19
C ALA A 382 1.41 -10.95 -20.42
N TRP A 383 1.02 -10.56 -19.21
CA TRP A 383 0.11 -11.33 -18.36
C TRP A 383 -1.34 -11.27 -18.85
N ALA A 384 -1.78 -10.16 -19.46
CA ALA A 384 -3.09 -10.05 -20.08
C ALA A 384 -3.27 -11.02 -21.28
N GLN A 385 -2.19 -11.42 -21.95
CA GLN A 385 -2.25 -12.38 -23.08
C GLN A 385 -2.43 -13.83 -22.63
N VAL A 386 -2.24 -14.14 -21.35
CA VAL A 386 -2.36 -15.50 -20.79
C VAL A 386 -3.77 -15.77 -20.27
N THR A 387 -4.55 -14.71 -20.00
CA THR A 387 -5.89 -14.77 -19.42
C THR A 387 -7.03 -14.54 -20.42
N GLY A 388 -6.71 -14.13 -21.65
CA GLY A 388 -7.65 -14.02 -22.77
C GLY A 388 -7.50 -15.18 -23.74
#